data_AF-C9SHW0-F1
#
_entry.id   AF-C9SHW0-F1
#
_cell.length_a   1.000
_cell.length_b   1.000
_cell.length_c   1.000
_cell.angle_alpha   90.00
_cell.angle_beta   90.00
_cell.angle_gamma   90.00
#
_symmetry.space_group_name_H-M   'P 1'
#
loop_
_entity.id
_entity.type
_entity.pdbx_description
1 polymer ?
#
loop_
_entity_poly.entity_id
_entity_poly.type
_entity_poly.pdbx_seq_one_letter_code
_entity_poly.pdbx_strand_id
1 'polypeptide(L)'
;MLLRVRGPDGMSRLTVDQNDNFGDLGRQLLPNLPTTVDPTTITLSNNPNGNDSKRLGDIANFKLGQIGLKHGDLIFITYKHQDALSNGDAHGATPSTSAQILPSSNRLNGKPILPAEDVPIDPLPSTSATVERISKPWEVVKQSALDDRLDKKNGKIPRGRDHKMCKHGPKGMCDYCMPLDPFNAKYLDEKKIKYLSIHSYLRKNNAATNKPELGSSFIPPLQEPYFRVKRDYIRAREKKSGVLGRVVEI
;
A
#
# COMPACT_ATOMS: atom_id res chain seq x y z
N MET A 1 2.88 2.96 41.66
CA MET A 1 3.88 2.22 40.86
C MET A 1 3.69 2.44 39.36
N LEU A 2 4.73 2.22 38.56
CA LEU A 2 4.67 2.42 37.10
C LEU A 2 4.61 1.05 36.41
N LEU A 3 3.62 0.84 35.55
CA LEU A 3 3.49 -0.37 34.74
C LEU A 3 3.70 -0.05 33.27
N ARG A 4 4.37 -0.95 32.55
CA ARG A 4 4.57 -0.86 31.11
C ARG A 4 3.58 -1.80 30.45
N VAL A 5 2.73 -1.28 29.58
CA VAL A 5 1.73 -2.04 28.87
C VAL A 5 2.10 -2.08 27.40
N ARG A 6 2.26 -3.27 26.82
CA ARG A 6 2.60 -3.47 25.41
C ARG A 6 1.41 -4.08 24.68
N GLY A 7 0.84 -3.32 23.76
CA GLY A 7 -0.21 -3.78 22.86
C GLY A 7 0.22 -3.86 21.40
N PRO A 8 -0.70 -4.26 20.51
CA PRO A 8 -0.51 -4.22 19.06
C PRO A 8 -0.09 -2.83 18.57
N ASP A 9 -0.65 -1.78 19.15
CA ASP A 9 -0.47 -0.40 18.72
C ASP A 9 0.72 0.33 19.36
N GLY A 10 1.44 -0.32 20.28
CA GLY A 10 2.64 0.26 20.90
C GLY A 10 2.78 -0.04 22.39
N MET A 11 3.64 0.74 23.05
CA MET A 11 3.90 0.62 24.48
C MET A 11 3.44 1.87 25.22
N SER A 12 2.54 1.70 26.18
CA SER A 12 2.02 2.75 27.06
C SER A 12 2.55 2.58 28.47
N ARG A 13 2.74 3.68 29.18
CA ARG A 13 3.17 3.70 30.58
C ARG A 13 2.00 4.17 31.43
N LEU A 14 1.60 3.36 32.41
CA LEU A 14 0.49 3.67 33.30
C LEU A 14 1.00 3.81 34.74
N THR A 15 0.55 4.86 35.42
CA THR A 15 0.86 5.08 36.83
C THR A 15 -0.35 4.66 37.65
N VAL A 16 -0.19 3.57 38.41
CA VAL A 16 -1.24 2.92 39.21
C VAL A 16 -0.75 2.57 40.62
N ASP A 17 -1.63 2.45 41.60
CA ASP A 17 -1.32 1.99 42.95
C ASP A 17 -1.36 0.44 43.06
N GLN A 18 -0.74 -0.12 44.10
CA GLN A 18 -0.87 -1.55 44.44
C GLN A 18 -2.26 -1.90 44.97
N ASN A 19 -2.94 -0.91 45.55
CA ASN A 19 -4.29 -1.07 46.09
C ASN A 19 -5.39 -0.88 45.06
N ASP A 20 -5.06 -0.38 43.87
CA ASP A 20 -6.01 -0.19 42.78
C ASP A 20 -6.48 -1.54 42.22
N ASN A 21 -7.65 -1.52 41.59
CA ASN A 21 -8.23 -2.68 40.94
C ASN A 21 -7.90 -2.70 39.44
N PHE A 22 -7.96 -3.87 38.81
CA PHE A 22 -7.78 -3.98 37.35
C PHE A 22 -8.86 -3.22 36.56
N GLY A 23 -10.04 -3.00 37.13
CA GLY A 23 -11.06 -2.13 36.54
C GLY A 23 -10.58 -0.67 36.40
N ASP A 24 -9.86 -0.14 37.39
CA ASP A 24 -9.32 1.22 37.36
C ASP A 24 -8.14 1.33 36.40
N LEU A 25 -7.29 0.31 36.35
CA LEU A 25 -6.26 0.16 35.32
C LEU A 25 -6.86 0.20 33.91
N GLY A 26 -7.98 -0.50 33.70
CA GLY A 26 -8.71 -0.50 32.44
C GLY A 26 -9.19 0.89 32.02
N ARG A 27 -9.73 1.67 32.96
CA ARG A 27 -10.18 3.05 32.72
C ARG A 27 -9.03 3.99 32.35
N GLN A 28 -7.84 3.77 32.92
CA GLN A 28 -6.64 4.56 32.58
C GLN A 28 -5.98 4.11 31.27
N LEU A 29 -6.15 2.84 30.90
CA LEU A 29 -5.64 2.26 29.66
C LEU A 29 -6.47 2.68 28.44
N LEU A 30 -7.80 2.74 28.56
CA LEU A 30 -8.71 2.98 27.44
C LEU A 30 -8.43 4.29 26.67
N PRO A 31 -8.14 5.43 27.31
CA PRO A 31 -7.76 6.67 26.61
C PRO A 31 -6.45 6.59 25.82
N ASN A 32 -5.59 5.62 26.14
CA ASN A 32 -4.33 5.38 25.44
C ASN A 32 -4.48 4.39 24.27
N LEU A 33 -5.68 3.83 24.06
CA LEU A 33 -6.00 2.92 22.96
C LEU A 33 -6.83 3.65 21.88
N PRO A 34 -6.77 3.19 20.62
CA PRO A 34 -7.62 3.74 19.57
C PRO A 34 -9.11 3.57 19.90
N THR A 35 -9.93 4.54 19.49
CA THR A 35 -11.39 4.54 19.70
C THR A 35 -12.12 3.39 18.99
N THR A 36 -11.45 2.70 18.07
CA THR A 36 -11.97 1.55 17.32
C THR A 36 -11.86 0.23 18.12
N VAL A 37 -11.28 0.23 19.32
CA VAL A 37 -11.07 -1.00 20.11
C VAL A 37 -12.33 -1.35 20.90
N ASP A 38 -12.75 -2.62 20.85
CA ASP A 38 -13.83 -3.12 21.70
C ASP A 38 -13.32 -3.36 23.13
N PRO A 39 -13.80 -2.59 24.14
CA PRO A 39 -13.33 -2.68 25.52
C PRO A 39 -13.57 -4.04 26.17
N THR A 40 -14.54 -4.82 25.67
CA THR A 40 -14.89 -6.14 26.23
C THR A 40 -13.95 -7.25 25.80
N THR A 41 -13.15 -7.02 24.75
CA THR A 41 -12.23 -8.00 24.18
C THR A 41 -10.80 -7.89 24.71
N ILE A 42 -10.53 -6.91 25.58
CA ILE A 42 -9.21 -6.65 26.13
C ILE A 42 -8.79 -7.80 27.06
N THR A 43 -7.68 -8.45 26.72
CA THR A 43 -7.03 -9.48 27.56
C THR A 43 -5.63 -9.03 27.97
N LEU A 44 -5.25 -9.33 29.21
CA LEU A 44 -3.95 -9.02 29.81
C LEU A 44 -3.17 -10.33 30.04
N SER A 45 -1.88 -10.35 29.70
CA SER A 45 -0.97 -11.44 30.04
C SER A 45 0.37 -10.91 30.56
N ASN A 46 1.00 -11.66 31.46
CA ASN A 46 2.36 -11.36 31.96
C ASN A 46 3.46 -11.91 31.03
N ASN A 47 3.08 -12.83 30.13
CA ASN A 47 4.00 -13.47 29.19
C ASN A 47 3.81 -12.95 27.76
N PRO A 48 4.89 -12.84 26.97
CA PRO A 48 4.84 -12.36 25.58
C PRO A 48 4.06 -13.30 24.65
N ASN A 49 4.00 -14.59 24.98
CA ASN A 49 3.34 -15.59 24.15
C ASN A 49 1.82 -15.72 24.44
N GLY A 50 1.28 -14.94 25.39
CA GLY A 50 -0.17 -14.89 25.65
C GLY A 50 -0.79 -16.13 26.32
N ASN A 51 0.02 -17.12 26.73
CA ASN A 51 -0.48 -18.37 27.35
C ASN A 51 -1.29 -18.13 28.63
N ASP A 52 -0.99 -17.07 29.39
CA ASP A 52 -1.70 -16.70 30.62
C ASP A 52 -2.63 -15.49 30.42
N SER A 53 -3.24 -15.38 29.24
CA SER A 53 -4.15 -14.27 28.93
C SER A 53 -5.45 -14.37 29.72
N LYS A 54 -5.74 -13.34 30.52
CA LYS A 54 -7.02 -13.19 31.25
C LYS A 54 -7.77 -11.97 30.71
N ARG A 55 -9.07 -12.10 30.51
CA ARG A 55 -9.91 -10.97 30.09
C ARG A 55 -9.96 -9.94 31.20
N LEU A 56 -9.87 -8.67 30.81
CA LEU A 56 -9.91 -7.53 31.73
C LEU A 56 -11.22 -7.49 32.52
N GLY A 57 -12.34 -7.84 31.88
CA GLY A 57 -13.65 -7.94 32.54
C GLY A 57 -13.69 -8.97 33.66
N ASP A 58 -13.07 -10.13 33.47
CA ASP A 58 -13.07 -11.23 34.44
C ASP A 58 -12.20 -10.91 35.67
N ILE A 59 -11.13 -10.13 35.47
CA ILE A 59 -10.18 -9.77 36.52
C ILE A 59 -10.42 -8.39 37.13
N ALA A 60 -11.45 -7.66 36.68
CA ALA A 60 -11.67 -6.26 37.03
C ALA A 60 -11.73 -5.99 38.55
N ASN A 61 -12.20 -6.97 39.32
CA ASN A 61 -12.38 -6.87 40.78
C ASN A 61 -11.15 -7.29 41.60
N PHE A 62 -10.10 -7.80 40.97
CA PHE A 62 -8.86 -8.16 41.69
C PHE A 62 -7.97 -6.93 41.87
N LYS A 63 -7.19 -6.93 42.95
CA LYS A 63 -6.19 -5.89 43.21
C LYS A 63 -4.91 -6.17 42.45
N LEU A 64 -4.24 -5.13 41.98
CA LEU A 64 -2.96 -5.28 41.27
C LEU A 64 -1.88 -5.95 42.13
N GLY A 65 -1.84 -5.64 43.43
CA GLY A 65 -0.90 -6.26 44.37
C GLY A 65 -1.09 -7.77 44.57
N GLN A 66 -2.29 -8.31 44.33
CA GLN A 66 -2.56 -9.75 44.50
C GLN A 66 -2.05 -10.61 43.35
N ILE A 67 -1.86 -10.01 42.17
CA ILE A 67 -1.40 -10.71 40.96
C ILE A 67 0.14 -10.69 40.84
N GLY A 68 0.82 -10.11 41.83
CA GLY A 68 2.29 -10.14 41.93
C GLY A 68 3.01 -9.16 41.01
N LEU A 69 2.29 -8.16 40.48
CA LEU A 69 2.86 -7.12 39.62
C LEU A 69 3.69 -6.13 40.42
N LYS A 70 4.94 -5.92 40.01
CA LYS A 70 5.89 -5.00 40.62
C LYS A 70 6.06 -3.72 39.79
N HIS A 71 6.71 -2.73 40.39
CA HIS A 71 7.10 -1.52 39.70
C HIS A 71 8.01 -1.87 38.51
N GLY A 72 7.61 -1.45 37.31
CA GLY A 72 8.35 -1.66 36.08
C GLY A 72 7.98 -2.93 35.32
N ASP A 73 7.05 -3.75 35.82
CA ASP A 73 6.65 -4.97 35.11
C ASP A 73 5.97 -4.66 33.77
N LEU A 74 6.19 -5.57 32.82
CA LEU A 74 5.73 -5.46 31.45
C LEU A 74 4.53 -6.38 31.25
N ILE A 75 3.37 -5.79 30.98
CA ILE A 75 2.12 -6.49 30.71
C ILE A 75 1.85 -6.43 29.22
N PHE A 76 1.46 -7.55 28.63
CA PHE A 76 1.05 -7.64 27.24
C PHE A 76 -0.47 -7.56 27.16
N ILE A 77 -0.99 -6.76 26.25
CA ILE A 77 -2.42 -6.65 25.98
C ILE A 77 -2.72 -7.08 24.55
N THR A 78 -3.86 -7.73 24.37
CA THR A 78 -4.43 -8.03 23.06
C THR A 78 -5.92 -7.69 23.08
N TYR A 79 -6.43 -7.19 21.97
CA TYR A 79 -7.83 -6.78 21.81
C TYR A 79 -8.23 -6.87 20.34
N LYS A 80 -9.53 -6.87 20.07
CA LYS A 80 -10.10 -6.80 18.72
C LYS A 80 -10.63 -5.39 18.46
N HIS A 81 -10.61 -4.98 17.20
CA HIS A 81 -11.30 -3.77 16.76
C HIS A 81 -12.78 -4.09 16.56
N GLN A 82 -13.63 -3.12 16.88
CA GLN A 82 -15.06 -3.21 16.65
C GLN A 82 -15.30 -3.10 15.14
N ASP A 83 -15.67 -4.22 14.51
CA ASP A 83 -16.17 -4.22 13.14
C ASP A 83 -17.48 -3.40 13.15
N ALA A 84 -17.47 -2.25 12.48
CA ALA A 84 -18.68 -1.49 12.24
C ALA A 84 -19.56 -2.28 11.29
N LEU A 85 -20.37 -3.22 11.81
CA LEU A 85 -21.61 -3.80 11.25
C LEU A 85 -22.07 -4.95 12.17
N SER A 86 -22.90 -4.66 13.18
CA SER A 86 -23.74 -5.70 13.79
C SER A 86 -25.00 -5.08 14.37
N ASN A 87 -26.08 -5.15 13.59
CA ASN A 87 -27.47 -5.05 14.04
C ASN A 87 -28.30 -5.94 13.10
N GLY A 88 -28.87 -7.02 13.61
CA GLY A 88 -29.82 -7.87 12.89
C GLY A 88 -29.75 -9.34 13.29
N ASP A 89 -30.68 -9.74 14.15
CA ASP A 89 -30.87 -11.10 14.67
C ASP A 89 -31.33 -12.13 13.62
N ALA A 90 -31.00 -13.41 13.90
CA ALA A 90 -31.55 -14.69 13.37
C ALA A 90 -31.36 -14.99 11.86
N HIS A 91 -30.96 -16.17 11.38
CA HIS A 91 -31.04 -17.53 11.91
C HIS A 91 -30.08 -18.45 11.10
N GLY A 92 -29.32 -19.29 11.80
CA GLY A 92 -28.81 -20.60 11.35
C GLY A 92 -28.13 -20.78 9.98
N ALA A 93 -26.82 -20.55 9.91
CA ALA A 93 -25.91 -21.36 9.09
C ALA A 93 -24.50 -21.36 9.70
N THR A 94 -24.04 -22.53 10.12
CA THR A 94 -22.72 -22.82 10.67
C THR A 94 -21.58 -22.31 9.75
N PRO A 95 -20.64 -21.47 10.21
CA PRO A 95 -19.49 -21.09 9.41
C PRO A 95 -18.35 -22.10 9.64
N SER A 96 -18.35 -23.15 8.82
CA SER A 96 -17.23 -24.08 8.72
C SER A 96 -16.79 -24.19 7.27
N THR A 97 -16.00 -23.22 6.79
CA THR A 97 -14.83 -23.52 5.94
C THR A 97 -13.96 -22.28 5.72
N SER A 98 -12.78 -22.33 6.33
CA SER A 98 -11.51 -21.84 5.79
C SER A 98 -11.51 -20.44 5.15
N ALA A 99 -11.12 -19.46 5.97
CA ALA A 99 -10.43 -18.26 5.51
C ALA A 99 -9.35 -18.66 4.48
N GLN A 100 -9.51 -18.20 3.24
CA GLN A 100 -8.42 -18.20 2.29
C GLN A 100 -7.39 -17.18 2.78
N ILE A 101 -6.28 -17.71 3.27
CA ILE A 101 -5.07 -16.96 3.58
C ILE A 101 -4.60 -16.30 2.27
N LEU A 102 -4.87 -15.01 2.12
CA LEU A 102 -4.16 -14.19 1.14
C LEU A 102 -2.68 -14.15 1.57
N PRO A 103 -1.71 -14.25 0.64
CA PRO A 103 -0.30 -14.20 0.99
C PRO A 103 0.03 -12.82 1.56
N SER A 104 0.15 -12.73 2.89
CA SER A 104 0.55 -11.53 3.59
C SER A 104 1.93 -11.11 3.09
N SER A 105 2.02 -9.99 2.39
CA SER A 105 3.32 -9.43 2.07
C SER A 105 3.97 -8.92 3.35
N ASN A 106 5.24 -9.27 3.58
CA ASN A 106 5.99 -8.81 4.74
C ASN A 106 6.67 -7.48 4.42
N ARG A 107 6.68 -6.52 5.35
CA ARG A 107 7.51 -5.32 5.23
C ARG A 107 8.99 -5.70 5.26
N LEU A 108 9.86 -4.86 4.66
CA LEU A 108 11.32 -5.00 4.75
C LEU A 108 11.83 -5.08 6.21
N ASN A 109 11.05 -4.52 7.15
CA ASN A 109 11.33 -4.51 8.59
C ASN A 109 10.79 -5.76 9.33
N GLY A 110 10.35 -6.80 8.63
CA GLY A 110 9.88 -8.07 9.22
C GLY A 110 8.56 -8.01 9.99
N LYS A 111 7.91 -6.84 10.06
CA LYS A 111 6.59 -6.69 10.67
C LYS A 111 5.50 -7.18 9.71
N PRO A 112 4.52 -7.97 10.18
CA PRO A 112 3.34 -8.30 9.39
C PRO A 112 2.57 -7.02 9.07
N ILE A 113 2.07 -6.90 7.85
CA ILE A 113 1.19 -5.80 7.47
C ILE A 113 -0.20 -6.14 8.02
N LEU A 114 -0.76 -5.25 8.84
CA LEU A 114 -2.12 -5.41 9.33
C LEU A 114 -3.09 -5.29 8.15
N PRO A 115 -4.22 -6.04 8.13
CA PRO A 115 -5.21 -5.96 7.05
C PRO A 115 -5.72 -4.54 6.76
N ALA A 116 -5.69 -3.65 7.75
CA ALA A 116 -6.06 -2.24 7.60
C ALA A 116 -4.95 -1.35 6.99
N GLU A 117 -3.68 -1.78 7.05
CA GLU A 117 -2.53 -1.05 6.49
C GLU A 117 -2.09 -1.59 5.12
N ASP A 118 -2.57 -2.76 4.73
CA ASP A 118 -2.51 -3.20 3.35
C ASP A 118 -3.63 -2.45 2.62
N VAL A 119 -3.39 -1.17 2.31
CA VAL A 119 -4.25 -0.44 1.38
C VAL A 119 -4.19 -1.24 0.10
N PRO A 120 -5.29 -1.88 -0.33
CA PRO A 120 -5.28 -2.56 -1.59
C PRO A 120 -4.98 -1.51 -2.65
N ILE A 121 -3.89 -1.69 -3.41
CA ILE A 121 -3.89 -1.27 -4.82
C ILE A 121 -4.73 -2.30 -5.57
N ASP A 122 -5.92 -2.59 -5.05
CA ASP A 122 -7.00 -3.10 -5.86
C ASP A 122 -7.66 -1.82 -6.39
N PRO A 123 -7.89 -1.70 -7.72
CA PRO A 123 -8.79 -0.67 -8.19
C PRO A 123 -10.08 -0.78 -7.38
N LEU A 124 -10.65 0.36 -6.98
CA LEU A 124 -11.96 0.46 -6.31
C LEU A 124 -12.88 -0.69 -6.75
N PRO A 125 -13.63 -1.33 -5.84
CA PRO A 125 -14.58 -2.37 -6.22
C PRO A 125 -15.55 -1.77 -7.23
N SER A 126 -15.28 -2.02 -8.51
CA SER A 126 -16.20 -1.74 -9.59
C SER A 126 -17.36 -2.67 -9.34
N THR A 127 -18.46 -2.11 -8.86
CA THR A 127 -19.75 -2.79 -8.77
C THR A 127 -20.21 -3.11 -10.18
N SER A 128 -19.65 -4.16 -10.76
CA SER A 128 -20.04 -4.77 -12.02
C SER A 128 -19.39 -6.15 -12.04
N ALA A 129 -20.17 -7.13 -11.61
CA ALA A 129 -19.90 -8.53 -11.80
C ALA A 129 -19.73 -8.79 -13.32
N THR A 130 -18.49 -8.78 -13.80
CA THR A 130 -17.95 -9.47 -14.99
C THR A 130 -16.47 -9.07 -15.09
N VAL A 131 -15.60 -9.71 -14.30
CA VAL A 131 -14.16 -9.67 -14.57
C VAL A 131 -13.88 -10.74 -15.61
N GLU A 132 -14.20 -10.43 -16.87
CA GLU A 132 -13.48 -11.07 -17.96
C GLU A 132 -12.00 -10.75 -17.78
N ARG A 133 -11.10 -11.67 -18.08
CA ARG A 133 -9.65 -11.43 -18.00
C ARG A 133 -9.27 -10.30 -18.94
N ILE A 134 -9.24 -9.07 -18.44
CA ILE A 134 -8.80 -7.91 -19.20
C ILE A 134 -7.31 -8.12 -19.48
N SER A 135 -6.98 -8.51 -20.72
CA SER A 135 -5.60 -8.80 -21.12
C SER A 135 -4.70 -7.57 -21.02
N LYS A 136 -5.29 -6.36 -21.12
CA LYS A 136 -4.57 -5.07 -21.15
C LYS A 136 -5.31 -4.02 -20.31
N PRO A 137 -4.83 -3.71 -19.08
CA PRO A 137 -5.51 -2.76 -18.20
C PRO A 137 -5.69 -1.37 -18.80
N TRP A 138 -4.78 -0.91 -19.66
CA TRP A 138 -4.82 0.43 -20.26
C TRP A 138 -5.90 0.63 -21.33
N GLU A 139 -6.57 -0.44 -21.78
CA GLU A 139 -7.64 -0.37 -22.78
C GLU A 139 -9.01 -0.08 -22.15
N VAL A 140 -9.21 -0.52 -20.90
CA VAL A 140 -10.47 -0.35 -20.16
C VAL A 140 -10.51 0.93 -19.33
N VAL A 141 -9.33 1.50 -19.01
CA VAL A 141 -9.24 2.67 -18.14
C VAL A 141 -9.61 3.93 -18.91
N LYS A 142 -10.69 4.58 -18.48
CA LYS A 142 -11.08 5.90 -18.99
C LYS A 142 -10.26 6.98 -18.29
N GLN A 143 -9.50 7.74 -19.08
CA GLN A 143 -8.71 8.86 -18.57
C GLN A 143 -9.59 10.05 -18.15
N SER A 144 -8.98 11.01 -17.44
CA SER A 144 -9.63 12.27 -17.12
C SER A 144 -9.74 13.17 -18.37
N ALA A 145 -10.76 14.01 -18.42
CA ALA A 145 -10.94 14.95 -19.54
C ALA A 145 -9.79 15.97 -19.67
N LEU A 146 -9.00 16.19 -18.61
CA LEU A 146 -7.81 17.02 -18.65
C LEU A 146 -6.67 16.29 -19.37
N ASP A 147 -6.44 15.02 -19.04
CA ASP A 147 -5.39 14.21 -19.66
C ASP A 147 -5.65 14.00 -21.15
N ASP A 148 -6.90 13.75 -21.55
CA ASP A 148 -7.30 13.66 -22.96
C ASP A 148 -6.95 14.94 -23.77
N ARG A 149 -6.99 16.10 -23.12
CA ARG A 149 -6.63 17.40 -23.74
C ARG A 149 -5.12 17.60 -23.80
N LEU A 150 -4.38 17.11 -22.81
CA LEU A 150 -2.93 17.22 -22.74
C LEU A 150 -2.24 16.21 -23.69
N ASP A 151 -2.80 15.02 -23.86
CA ASP A 151 -2.31 13.99 -24.78
C ASP A 151 -2.33 14.42 -26.25
N LYS A 152 -3.21 15.37 -26.60
CA LYS A 152 -3.28 15.95 -27.95
C LYS A 152 -2.26 17.07 -28.18
N LYS A 153 -1.64 17.60 -27.12
CA LYS A 153 -0.68 18.71 -27.21
C LYS A 153 0.76 18.19 -27.27
N ASN A 154 1.55 18.76 -28.17
CA ASN A 154 2.98 18.43 -28.30
C ASN A 154 3.86 19.15 -27.26
N GLY A 155 3.38 20.28 -26.71
CA GLY A 155 4.09 21.06 -25.69
C GLY A 155 5.41 21.69 -26.14
N LYS A 156 5.73 21.67 -27.45
CA LYS A 156 6.95 22.30 -27.98
C LYS A 156 6.92 23.81 -27.79
N ILE A 157 8.04 24.37 -27.35
CA ILE A 157 8.18 25.79 -27.04
C ILE A 157 8.72 26.50 -28.28
N PRO A 158 7.91 27.33 -28.96
CA PRO A 158 8.37 28.03 -30.17
C PRO A 158 9.47 29.04 -29.81
N ARG A 159 10.51 29.10 -30.65
CA ARG A 159 11.57 30.12 -30.56
C ARG A 159 11.44 31.12 -31.70
N GLY A 160 11.79 32.37 -31.41
CA GLY A 160 11.97 33.39 -32.44
C GLY A 160 13.27 33.18 -33.22
N ARG A 161 13.40 33.84 -34.37
CA ARG A 161 14.65 33.88 -35.12
C ARG A 161 15.68 34.71 -34.37
N ASP A 162 16.86 34.15 -34.12
CA ASP A 162 18.01 34.91 -33.66
C ASP A 162 18.70 35.61 -34.84
N HIS A 163 18.73 36.94 -34.83
CA HIS A 163 19.34 37.74 -35.89
C HIS A 163 20.84 37.51 -36.06
N LYS A 164 21.55 37.01 -35.03
CA LYS A 164 23.01 36.81 -35.07
C LYS A 164 23.40 35.42 -35.58
N MET A 165 22.69 34.39 -35.13
CA MET A 165 23.04 32.98 -35.44
C MET A 165 22.21 32.36 -36.57
N CYS A 166 21.02 32.90 -36.89
CA CYS A 166 20.16 32.34 -37.93
C CYS A 166 20.51 32.87 -39.33
N LYS A 167 21.20 32.04 -40.12
CA LYS A 167 21.57 32.29 -41.52
C LYS A 167 20.53 31.78 -42.53
N HIS A 168 19.24 32.07 -42.31
CA HIS A 168 18.16 31.68 -43.23
C HIS A 168 17.12 32.78 -43.38
N GLY A 169 16.27 32.70 -44.41
CA GLY A 169 15.17 33.63 -44.62
C GLY A 169 14.06 33.54 -43.54
N PRO A 170 13.02 34.37 -43.60
CA PRO A 170 11.97 34.45 -42.56
C PRO A 170 11.14 33.17 -42.37
N LYS A 171 11.05 32.31 -43.40
CA LYS A 171 10.36 31.01 -43.34
C LYS A 171 11.32 29.82 -43.21
N GLY A 172 12.62 30.06 -43.07
CA GLY A 172 13.61 29.01 -42.84
C GLY A 172 13.64 28.58 -41.37
N MET A 173 14.20 27.40 -41.12
CA MET A 173 14.44 26.88 -39.78
C MET A 173 15.86 26.33 -39.69
N CYS A 174 16.55 26.59 -38.58
CA CYS A 174 17.84 26.01 -38.24
C CYS A 174 17.87 25.62 -36.76
N ASP A 175 18.97 25.02 -36.30
CA ASP A 175 19.14 24.55 -34.92
C ASP A 175 19.00 25.66 -33.86
N TYR A 176 19.18 26.93 -34.24
CA TYR A 176 19.03 28.07 -33.34
C TYR A 176 17.59 28.60 -33.22
N CYS A 177 16.71 28.28 -34.16
CA CYS A 177 15.31 28.70 -34.13
C CYS A 177 14.30 27.54 -34.12
N MET A 178 14.76 26.28 -34.16
CA MET A 178 13.88 25.12 -33.98
C MET A 178 13.15 25.21 -32.63
N PRO A 179 11.86 24.83 -32.56
CA PRO A 179 11.15 24.77 -31.29
C PRO A 179 11.85 23.86 -30.29
N LEU A 180 11.95 24.29 -29.03
CA LEU A 180 12.53 23.47 -27.96
C LEU A 180 11.53 22.42 -27.49
N ASP A 181 12.06 21.29 -27.05
CA ASP A 181 11.24 20.27 -26.42
C ASP A 181 10.80 20.68 -25.01
N PRO A 182 9.62 20.21 -24.55
CA PRO A 182 9.10 20.50 -23.22
C PRO A 182 10.00 20.02 -22.07
N PHE A 183 10.94 19.12 -22.35
CA PHE A 183 11.87 18.50 -21.40
C PHE A 183 13.32 18.98 -21.57
N ASN A 184 13.54 20.09 -22.27
CA ASN A 184 14.86 20.66 -22.45
C ASN A 184 15.42 21.21 -21.11
N ALA A 185 16.53 20.65 -20.64
CA ALA A 185 17.14 21.03 -19.36
C ALA A 185 17.49 22.53 -19.28
N LYS A 186 18.08 23.10 -20.34
CA LYS A 186 18.49 24.53 -20.36
C LYS A 186 17.30 25.46 -20.16
N TYR A 187 16.18 25.17 -20.85
CA TYR A 187 14.96 25.97 -20.71
C TYR A 187 14.37 25.89 -19.30
N LEU A 188 14.37 24.71 -18.71
CA LEU A 188 13.86 24.50 -17.35
C LEU A 188 14.72 25.24 -16.32
N ASP A 189 16.04 25.21 -16.47
CA ASP A 189 16.98 25.92 -15.60
C ASP A 189 16.80 27.45 -15.70
N GLU A 190 16.71 28.00 -16.92
CA GLU A 190 16.47 29.43 -17.16
C GLU A 190 15.14 29.91 -16.55
N LYS A 191 14.10 29.06 -16.60
CA LYS A 191 12.79 29.35 -16.01
C LYS A 191 12.65 28.94 -14.55
N LYS A 192 13.72 28.41 -13.92
CA LYS A 192 13.75 27.92 -12.53
C LYS A 192 12.67 26.86 -12.26
N ILE A 193 12.41 26.00 -13.24
CA ILE A 193 11.47 24.88 -13.13
C ILE A 193 12.23 23.66 -12.63
N LYS A 194 12.01 23.30 -11.37
CA LYS A 194 12.74 22.21 -10.71
C LYS A 194 12.39 20.82 -11.25
N TYR A 195 11.14 20.61 -11.63
CA TYR A 195 10.63 19.30 -12.03
C TYR A 195 9.89 19.36 -13.35
N LEU A 196 10.02 18.28 -14.11
CA LEU A 196 9.32 18.09 -15.35
C LEU A 196 7.85 17.71 -15.08
N SER A 197 6.94 18.20 -15.91
CA SER A 197 5.56 17.70 -15.88
C SER A 197 5.50 16.23 -16.29
N ILE A 198 4.53 15.48 -15.77
CA ILE A 198 4.39 14.05 -16.11
C ILE A 198 4.22 13.83 -17.62
N HIS A 199 3.46 14.70 -18.28
CA HIS A 199 3.24 14.69 -19.73
C HIS A 199 4.54 14.96 -20.50
N SER A 200 5.34 15.93 -20.06
CA SER A 200 6.64 16.19 -20.67
C SER A 200 7.62 15.02 -20.46
N TYR A 201 7.55 14.32 -19.31
CA TYR A 201 8.32 13.12 -19.03
C TYR A 201 7.89 11.94 -19.91
N LEU A 202 6.58 11.76 -20.10
CA LEU A 202 6.02 10.78 -21.02
C LEU A 202 6.55 10.99 -22.44
N ARG A 203 6.61 12.24 -22.91
CA ARG A 203 7.16 12.58 -24.24
C ARG A 203 8.67 12.38 -24.36
N LYS A 204 9.41 12.45 -23.25
CA LYS A 204 10.85 12.18 -23.23
C LYS A 204 11.12 10.68 -23.37
N ASN A 205 10.33 9.85 -22.70
CA ASN A 205 10.54 8.41 -22.65
C ASN A 205 9.83 7.64 -23.76
N ASN A 206 8.78 8.21 -24.36
CA ASN A 206 7.98 7.56 -25.37
C ASN A 206 8.32 8.05 -26.79
N ALA A 207 8.30 7.13 -27.75
CA ALA A 207 8.35 7.49 -29.16
C ALA A 207 7.03 8.14 -29.59
N ALA A 208 7.08 9.17 -30.45
CA ALA A 208 5.88 9.87 -30.93
C ALA A 208 4.90 8.97 -31.70
N THR A 209 5.40 7.86 -32.25
CA THR A 209 4.61 6.85 -32.97
C THR A 209 3.82 5.94 -32.04
N ASN A 210 4.30 5.71 -30.81
CA ASN A 210 3.69 4.78 -29.88
C ASN A 210 2.54 5.45 -29.11
N LYS A 211 1.34 5.37 -29.69
CA LYS A 211 0.10 5.96 -29.16
C LYS A 211 -0.92 4.87 -28.82
N PRO A 212 -1.81 5.10 -27.84
CA PRO A 212 -2.83 4.14 -27.46
C PRO A 212 -3.77 3.77 -28.62
N GLU A 213 -3.93 4.65 -29.61
CA GLU A 213 -4.70 4.42 -30.85
C GLU A 213 -4.20 3.21 -31.67
N LEU A 214 -2.95 2.76 -31.47
CA LEU A 214 -2.41 1.56 -32.13
C LEU A 214 -2.95 0.26 -31.51
N GLY A 215 -3.71 0.33 -30.42
CA GLY A 215 -4.39 -0.79 -29.78
C GLY A 215 -3.42 -1.91 -29.38
N SER A 216 -3.36 -2.96 -30.20
CA SER A 216 -2.60 -4.17 -29.90
C SER A 216 -1.08 -3.95 -29.85
N SER A 217 -0.55 -3.03 -30.66
CA SER A 217 0.89 -2.73 -30.73
C SER A 217 1.35 -1.63 -29.76
N PHE A 218 0.43 -1.05 -28.98
CA PHE A 218 0.78 -0.04 -27.99
C PHE A 218 1.58 -0.66 -26.84
N ILE A 219 2.75 -0.08 -26.57
CA ILE A 219 3.59 -0.46 -25.43
C ILE A 219 3.49 0.68 -24.41
N PRO A 220 2.92 0.45 -23.21
CA PRO A 220 2.80 1.50 -22.22
C PRO A 220 4.21 1.95 -21.76
N PRO A 221 4.57 3.23 -21.94
CA PRO A 221 5.92 3.73 -21.63
C PRO A 221 6.14 3.97 -20.12
N LEU A 222 5.07 3.97 -19.32
CA LEU A 222 5.12 4.14 -17.87
C LEU A 222 4.97 2.79 -17.19
N GLN A 223 5.87 2.51 -16.25
CA GLN A 223 5.81 1.33 -15.40
C GLN A 223 5.78 1.77 -13.95
N GLU A 224 4.76 1.32 -13.23
CA GLU A 224 4.67 1.53 -11.78
C GLU A 224 5.72 0.66 -11.07
N PRO A 225 6.56 1.23 -10.19
CA PRO A 225 7.54 0.46 -9.44
C PRO A 225 6.86 -0.61 -8.55
N TYR A 226 7.18 -1.88 -8.78
CA TYR A 226 6.67 -2.99 -7.99
C TYR A 226 7.79 -3.66 -7.20
N PHE A 227 7.86 -3.37 -5.89
CA PHE A 227 8.90 -3.87 -4.99
C PHE A 227 8.49 -5.11 -4.18
N ARG A 228 7.35 -5.72 -4.50
CA ARG A 228 6.84 -6.94 -3.83
C ARG A 228 7.21 -8.18 -4.63
N VAL A 229 7.00 -9.36 -4.03
CA VAL A 229 7.19 -10.64 -4.74
C VAL A 229 6.14 -10.74 -5.86
N LYS A 230 6.55 -11.15 -7.05
CA LYS A 230 5.62 -11.40 -8.17
C LYS A 230 4.63 -12.50 -7.77
N ARG A 231 3.33 -12.23 -7.89
CA ARG A 231 2.26 -13.16 -7.50
C ARG A 231 2.36 -14.49 -8.25
N ASP A 232 2.59 -14.44 -9.56
CA ASP A 232 2.67 -15.62 -10.43
C ASP A 232 4.12 -16.03 -10.74
N TYR A 233 4.98 -16.05 -9.72
CA TYR A 233 6.35 -16.51 -9.91
C TYR A 233 6.37 -18.04 -10.14
N ILE A 234 6.31 -18.45 -11.40
CA ILE A 234 6.53 -19.85 -11.80
C ILE A 234 8.01 -20.14 -11.66
N ARG A 235 8.41 -20.68 -10.51
CA ARG A 235 9.73 -21.29 -10.35
C ARG A 235 9.73 -22.56 -11.19
N ALA A 236 10.41 -22.55 -12.34
CA ALA A 236 10.74 -23.77 -13.06
C ALA A 236 11.62 -24.63 -12.13
N ARG A 237 10.96 -25.50 -11.34
CA ARG A 237 11.65 -26.47 -10.50
C ARG A 237 12.06 -27.59 -11.45
N GLU A 238 13.27 -27.49 -11.98
CA GLU A 238 13.92 -28.58 -12.71
C GLU A 238 13.90 -29.80 -11.78
N LYS A 239 12.94 -30.72 -12.04
CA LYS A 239 12.95 -32.03 -11.41
C LYS A 239 14.18 -32.74 -11.97
N LYS A 240 15.31 -32.65 -11.28
CA LYS A 240 16.35 -33.69 -11.33
C LYS A 240 15.76 -34.97 -10.70
N SER A 241 14.77 -35.57 -11.35
CA SER A 241 14.49 -36.98 -11.15
C SER A 241 15.56 -37.73 -11.95
N GLY A 242 16.60 -38.16 -11.24
CA GLY A 242 17.49 -39.19 -11.75
C GLY A 242 16.68 -40.46 -11.96
N VAL A 243 16.11 -40.64 -13.16
CA VAL A 243 15.75 -41.93 -13.71
C VAL A 243 16.02 -41.85 -15.21
N LEU A 244 17.01 -42.64 -15.60
CA LEU A 244 17.39 -42.98 -16.96
C LEU A 244 16.14 -43.48 -17.73
N GLY A 245 15.75 -42.80 -18.81
CA GLY A 245 14.50 -43.10 -19.53
C GLY A 245 14.49 -42.59 -20.98
N ARG A 246 15.39 -43.18 -21.78
CA ARG A 246 15.39 -43.44 -23.23
C ARG A 246 14.15 -43.04 -24.11
N VAL A 247 14.45 -42.49 -25.30
CA VAL A 247 13.73 -42.47 -26.63
C VAL A 247 12.43 -41.62 -26.67
N VAL A 248 12.07 -40.83 -27.70
CA VAL A 248 12.14 -41.00 -29.16
C VAL A 248 12.10 -39.64 -29.89
N GLU A 249 12.95 -39.48 -30.90
CA GLU A 249 12.83 -38.50 -32.01
C GLU A 249 11.61 -38.82 -32.89
N ILE A 250 10.79 -37.82 -33.24
CA ILE A 250 10.41 -37.46 -34.62
C ILE A 250 10.20 -35.94 -34.66
#